data_AF-G2SYX1-F1
#
_entry.id   AF-G2SYX1-F1
#
_cell.length_a   1.000
_cell.length_b   1.000
_cell.length_c   1.000
_cell.angle_alpha   90.00
_cell.angle_beta   90.00
_cell.angle_gamma   90.00
#
_symmetry.space_group_name_H-M   'P 1'
#
loop_
_entity.id
_entity.type
_entity.pdbx_description
1 polymer ?
#
loop_
_entity_poly.entity_id
_entity_poly.type
_entity_poly.pdbx_seq_one_letter_code
_entity_poly.pdbx_strand_id
1 'polypeptide(L)'
;MDTGRKDANIQIGKRLREARLNMNLEKSEIADVLDVTVEHYRKLEAGITGISVDKVLTLYHKYGIDPTYLITGESSMKDFNLDYYVANSTKEQRNDFFDRVLAYLSKLIR
;
A
#
# COMPACT_ATOMS: atom_id res chain seq x y z
N MET A 1 6.33 13.00 26.40
CA MET A 1 5.98 13.38 25.00
C MET A 1 6.31 12.29 23.97
N ASP A 2 6.87 11.14 24.36
CA ASP A 2 7.42 10.15 23.41
C ASP A 2 6.49 8.94 23.12
N THR A 3 5.48 8.71 23.96
CA THR A 3 4.52 7.59 23.81
C THR A 3 3.63 7.74 22.58
N GLY A 4 3.07 8.93 22.32
CA GLY A 4 2.13 9.12 21.20
C GLY A 4 2.74 8.97 19.81
N ARG A 5 4.01 9.37 19.61
CA ARG A 5 4.72 9.16 18.33
C ARG A 5 5.07 7.70 18.10
N LYS A 6 5.45 7.00 19.17
CA LYS A 6 5.73 5.56 19.13
C LYS A 6 4.48 4.76 18.78
N ASP A 7 3.33 5.11 19.35
CA ASP A 7 2.04 4.49 19.03
C ASP A 7 1.64 4.75 17.57
N ALA A 8 1.84 5.96 17.05
CA ALA A 8 1.58 6.28 15.64
C ALA A 8 2.45 5.44 14.69
N ASN A 9 3.75 5.32 14.97
CA ASN A 9 4.66 4.51 14.14
C ASN A 9 4.28 3.03 14.14
N ILE A 10 3.82 2.48 15.27
CA ILE A 10 3.35 1.10 15.37
C ILE A 10 2.11 0.89 14.48
N GLN A 11 1.14 1.81 14.52
CA GLN A 11 -0.05 1.70 13.68
C GLN A 11 0.28 1.85 12.19
N ILE A 12 1.15 2.79 11.83
CA ILE A 12 1.63 2.96 10.45
C ILE A 12 2.38 1.70 9.99
N GLY A 13 3.28 1.17 10.82
CA GLY A 13 4.04 -0.05 10.52
C GLY A 13 3.14 -1.27 10.32
N LYS A 14 2.09 -1.40 11.13
CA LYS A 14 1.07 -2.45 10.95
C LYS A 14 0.36 -2.34 9.61
N ARG A 15 -0.12 -1.14 9.24
CA ARG A 15 -0.79 -0.92 7.94
C ARG A 15 0.15 -1.09 6.76
N LEU A 16 1.42 -0.71 6.90
CA LEU A 16 2.45 -0.95 5.90
C LEU A 16 2.65 -2.46 5.66
N ARG A 17 2.68 -3.25 6.74
CA ARG A 17 2.75 -4.71 6.66
C ARG A 17 1.51 -5.31 5.99
N GLU A 18 0.32 -4.84 6.34
CA GLU A 18 -0.93 -5.29 5.72
C GLU A 18 -0.95 -4.97 4.21
N ALA A 19 -0.58 -3.75 3.81
CA ALA A 19 -0.48 -3.37 2.41
C ALA A 19 0.51 -4.26 1.64
N ARG A 20 1.69 -4.53 2.21
CA ARG A 20 2.68 -5.44 1.59
C ARG A 20 2.11 -6.84 1.41
N LEU A 21 1.48 -7.40 2.44
CA LEU A 21 0.91 -8.76 2.39
C LEU A 21 -0.25 -8.86 1.40
N ASN A 22 -1.11 -7.84 1.32
CA ASN A 22 -2.19 -7.79 0.34
C ASN A 22 -1.65 -7.86 -1.09
N MET A 23 -0.48 -7.29 -1.35
CA MET A 23 0.16 -7.30 -2.65
C MET A 23 1.05 -8.54 -2.90
N ASN A 24 1.08 -9.49 -1.97
CA ASN A 24 1.94 -10.68 -1.98
C ASN A 24 3.43 -10.35 -2.19
N LEU A 25 3.90 -9.24 -1.61
CA LEU A 25 5.28 -8.78 -1.74
C LEU A 25 6.15 -9.30 -0.59
N GLU A 26 7.34 -9.76 -0.93
CA GLU A 26 8.39 -10.06 0.03
C GLU A 26 8.97 -8.77 0.64
N LYS A 27 9.54 -8.89 1.84
CA LYS A 27 10.17 -7.73 2.51
C LYS A 27 11.33 -7.15 1.70
N SER A 28 12.03 -7.98 0.93
CA SER A 28 13.10 -7.55 0.04
C SER A 28 12.58 -6.70 -1.11
N GLU A 29 11.49 -7.11 -1.77
CA GLU A 29 10.97 -6.41 -2.95
C GLU A 29 10.54 -4.98 -2.63
N ILE A 30 9.83 -4.79 -1.52
CA ILE A 30 9.41 -3.45 -1.09
C ILE A 30 10.57 -2.64 -0.52
N ALA A 31 11.55 -3.29 0.13
CA ALA A 31 12.75 -2.60 0.63
C ALA A 31 13.56 -2.03 -0.54
N ASP A 32 13.70 -2.79 -1.63
CA ASP A 32 14.37 -2.36 -2.86
C ASP A 32 13.63 -1.19 -3.50
N VAL A 33 12.29 -1.23 -3.57
CA VAL A 33 11.48 -0.11 -4.11
C VAL A 33 11.60 1.15 -3.26
N LEU A 34 11.71 0.99 -1.94
CA LEU A 34 11.87 2.10 -1.01
C LEU A 34 13.31 2.59 -0.90
N ASP A 35 14.26 1.96 -1.59
CA ASP A 35 15.70 2.22 -1.47
C ASP A 35 16.16 2.19 0.00
N VAL A 36 15.85 1.08 0.68
CA VAL A 36 16.26 0.81 2.06
C VAL A 36 16.75 -0.62 2.18
N THR A 37 17.55 -0.88 3.21
CA THR A 37 17.90 -2.26 3.55
C THR A 37 16.68 -3.02 4.06
N VAL A 38 16.63 -4.34 3.82
CA VAL A 38 15.57 -5.21 4.35
C VAL A 38 15.44 -5.09 5.88
N GLU A 39 16.56 -4.90 6.57
CA GLU A 39 16.57 -4.71 8.02
C GLU A 39 15.94 -3.39 8.45
N HIS A 40 16.20 -2.30 7.71
CA HIS A 40 15.51 -1.05 7.94
C HIS A 40 14.02 -1.17 7.68
N TYR A 41 13.62 -1.88 6.62
CA TYR A 41 12.21 -2.13 6.33
C TYR A 41 11.50 -2.94 7.44
N ARG A 42 12.16 -3.93 8.06
CA ARG A 42 11.62 -4.64 9.24
C ARG A 42 11.33 -3.69 10.41
N LYS A 43 12.20 -2.70 10.64
CA LYS A 43 12.01 -1.69 11.70
C LYS A 43 10.83 -0.75 11.40
N LEU A 44 10.56 -0.47 10.12
CA LEU A 44 9.37 0.27 9.69
C LEU A 44 8.10 -0.51 10.01
N GLU A 45 8.00 -1.78 9.60
CA GLU A 45 6.82 -2.63 9.90
C GLU A 45 6.61 -2.83 11.42
N ALA A 46 7.70 -2.89 12.19
CA ALA A 46 7.64 -3.01 13.64
C ALA A 46 7.30 -1.68 14.35
N GLY A 47 7.23 -0.55 13.61
CA GLY A 47 7.00 0.78 14.18
C GLY A 47 8.15 1.30 15.05
N ILE A 48 9.33 0.70 14.94
CA ILE A 48 10.54 1.13 15.67
C ILE A 48 11.04 2.45 15.08
N THR A 49 10.97 2.57 13.76
CA THR A 49 11.33 3.78 13.01
C THR A 49 10.11 4.28 12.24
N GLY A 50 9.92 5.60 12.20
CA GLY A 50 8.90 6.22 11.36
C GLY A 50 9.31 6.17 9.88
N ILE A 51 8.31 6.07 9.00
CA ILE A 51 8.52 6.20 7.56
C ILE A 51 8.63 7.68 7.16
N SER A 52 9.58 8.01 6.28
CA SER A 52 9.71 9.39 5.77
C SER A 52 8.64 9.69 4.71
N VAL A 53 8.30 10.97 4.55
CA VAL A 53 7.30 11.44 3.59
C VAL A 53 7.66 11.04 2.15
N ASP A 54 8.94 11.13 1.77
CA ASP A 54 9.40 10.72 0.43
C ASP A 54 9.12 9.24 0.15
N LYS A 55 9.28 8.38 1.15
CA LYS A 55 9.02 6.94 1.02
C LYS A 55 7.52 6.67 0.92
N VAL A 56 6.69 7.42 1.65
CA VAL A 56 5.22 7.36 1.51
C VAL A 56 4.78 7.74 0.09
N LEU A 57 5.37 8.79 -0.50
CA LEU A 57 5.12 9.18 -1.89
C LEU A 57 5.52 8.07 -2.88
N THR A 58 6.66 7.42 -2.67
CA THR A 58 7.07 6.27 -3.49
C THR A 58 6.06 5.13 -3.43
N LEU A 59 5.52 4.81 -2.24
CA LEU A 59 4.48 3.79 -2.09
C LEU A 59 3.20 4.17 -2.81
N TYR A 60 2.79 5.43 -2.75
CA TYR A 60 1.62 5.92 -3.47
C TYR A 60 1.80 5.75 -4.99
N HIS A 61 2.93 6.21 -5.55
CA HIS A 61 3.15 6.16 -7.00
C HIS A 61 3.38 4.74 -7.53
N LYS A 62 4.08 3.88 -6.78
CA LYS A 62 4.41 2.52 -7.24
C LYS A 62 3.28 1.51 -6.99
N TYR A 63 2.59 1.66 -5.86
CA TYR A 63 1.69 0.64 -5.34
C TYR A 63 0.27 1.14 -5.08
N GLY A 64 0.00 2.44 -5.23
CA GLY A 64 -1.31 3.01 -4.98
C GLY A 64 -1.71 3.00 -3.50
N ILE A 65 -0.74 2.87 -2.59
CA ILE A 65 -1.01 2.89 -1.14
C ILE A 65 -1.36 4.33 -0.75
N ASP A 66 -2.61 4.54 -0.33
CA ASP A 66 -3.12 5.86 0.03
C ASP A 66 -2.39 6.39 1.29
N PRO A 67 -1.72 7.56 1.20
CA PRO A 67 -0.99 8.16 2.32
C PRO A 67 -1.88 8.48 3.52
N THR A 68 -3.13 8.89 3.28
CA THR A 68 -4.10 9.22 4.33
C THR A 68 -4.43 7.96 5.10
N TYR A 69 -4.82 6.89 4.41
CA TYR A 69 -5.09 5.59 5.04
C TYR A 69 -3.86 5.06 5.80
N LEU A 70 -2.68 5.17 5.21
CA LEU A 70 -1.45 4.71 5.85
C LEU A 70 -1.18 5.45 7.17
N ILE A 71 -1.46 6.75 7.25
CA ILE A 71 -1.18 7.60 8.41
C ILE A 71 -2.32 7.57 9.43
N THR A 72 -3.57 7.76 9.01
CA THR A 72 -4.73 7.93 9.89
C THR A 72 -5.47 6.62 10.15
N GLY A 73 -5.37 5.65 9.23
CA GLY A 73 -6.20 4.44 9.22
C GLY A 73 -7.61 4.67 8.67
N GLU A 74 -7.94 5.89 8.26
CA GLU A 74 -9.24 6.19 7.67
C GLU A 74 -9.18 5.96 6.16
N SER A 75 -9.95 4.99 5.67
CA SER A 75 -10.08 4.76 4.24
C SER A 75 -11.05 5.78 3.65
N SER A 76 -10.57 6.65 2.76
CA SER A 76 -11.41 7.56 1.98
C SER A 76 -12.20 6.85 0.87
N MET A 77 -11.88 5.58 0.62
CA MET A 77 -12.53 4.75 -0.39
C MET A 77 -13.96 4.40 0.05
N LYS A 78 -14.86 5.36 -0.16
CA LYS A 78 -16.29 5.13 -0.32
C LYS A 78 -16.48 4.08 -1.42
N ASP A 79 -17.25 3.05 -1.10
CA ASP A 79 -17.87 2.05 -1.99
C ASP A 79 -17.49 2.16 -3.47
N PHE A 80 -16.44 1.45 -3.90
CA PHE A 80 -16.17 1.29 -5.33
C PHE A 80 -17.32 0.49 -5.94
N ASN A 81 -18.18 1.19 -6.68
CA ASN A 81 -19.30 0.59 -7.37
C ASN A 81 -18.83 0.11 -8.76
N LEU A 82 -18.58 -1.19 -8.87
CA LEU A 82 -18.15 -1.83 -10.11
C LEU A 82 -19.17 -1.61 -11.23
N ASP A 83 -20.47 -1.72 -10.93
CA ASP A 83 -21.54 -1.56 -11.93
C ASP A 83 -21.53 -0.14 -12.52
N TYR A 84 -21.35 0.88 -11.67
CA TYR A 84 -21.20 2.26 -12.09
C TYR A 84 -19.96 2.45 -12.98
N TYR A 85 -18.81 1.90 -12.57
CA TYR A 85 -17.59 2.02 -13.36
C TYR A 85 -17.74 1.35 -14.73
N VAL A 86 -18.29 0.13 -14.78
CA VAL A 86 -18.51 -0.61 -16.03
C VAL A 86 -19.49 0.13 -16.95
N ALA A 87 -20.56 0.71 -16.40
CA ALA A 87 -21.56 1.46 -17.16
C ALA A 87 -21.03 2.79 -17.71
N ASN A 88 -20.09 3.45 -17.03
CA ASN A 88 -19.62 4.81 -17.34
C ASN A 88 -18.18 4.88 -17.86
N SER A 89 -17.59 3.76 -18.28
CA SER A 89 -16.24 3.70 -18.85
C SER A 89 -16.22 3.17 -20.28
N THR A 90 -15.22 3.60 -21.05
CA THR A 90 -15.00 3.11 -22.42
C THR A 90 -14.54 1.65 -22.41
N LYS A 91 -14.68 0.96 -23.56
CA LYS A 91 -14.21 -0.43 -23.70
C LYS A 91 -12.71 -0.57 -23.40
N GLU A 92 -11.91 0.40 -23.80
CA GLU A 92 -10.46 0.43 -23.57
C GLU A 92 -10.13 0.57 -22.07
N GLN A 93 -10.77 1.51 -21.37
CA GLN A 93 -10.59 1.68 -19.93
C GLN A 93 -11.00 0.45 -19.13
N ARG A 94 -12.12 -0.20 -19.52
CA ARG A 94 -12.53 -1.47 -18.91
C ARG A 94 -11.49 -2.55 -19.12
N ASN A 95 -10.99 -2.70 -20.34
CA ASN A 95 -10.01 -3.74 -20.66
C ASN A 95 -8.72 -3.54 -19.85
N ASP A 96 -8.16 -2.33 -19.80
CA ASP A 96 -6.97 -2.04 -18.99
C ASP A 96 -7.21 -2.31 -17.49
N PHE A 97 -8.39 -1.96 -16.97
CA PHE A 97 -8.77 -2.29 -15.61
C PHE A 97 -8.80 -3.81 -15.36
N PHE A 98 -9.48 -4.57 -16.23
CA PHE A 98 -9.57 -6.03 -16.10
C PHE A 98 -8.20 -6.70 -16.25
N ASP A 99 -7.36 -6.23 -17.17
CA ASP A 99 -5.99 -6.76 -17.33
C ASP A 99 -5.16 -6.57 -16.06
N ARG A 100 -5.27 -5.40 -15.40
CA ARG A 100 -4.63 -5.14 -14.10
C ARG A 100 -5.19 -6.03 -13.00
N VAL A 101 -6.51 -6.21 -12.93
CA VAL A 101 -7.15 -7.09 -11.94
C VAL A 101 -6.68 -8.54 -12.14
N LEU A 102 -6.67 -9.04 -13.39
CA LEU A 102 -6.21 -10.38 -13.71
C LEU A 102 -4.72 -10.57 -13.39
N ALA A 103 -3.88 -9.59 -13.73
CA ALA A 103 -2.46 -9.60 -13.40
C ALA A 103 -2.24 -9.64 -11.88
N TYR A 104 -3.04 -8.90 -11.12
CA TYR A 104 -3.03 -8.92 -9.65
C TYR A 104 -3.48 -10.27 -9.09
N LEU A 105 -4.62 -10.81 -9.55
CA LEU A 105 -5.11 -12.12 -9.13
C LEU A 105 -4.12 -13.24 -9.44
N SER A 106 -3.46 -13.18 -10.60
CA SER A 106 -2.42 -14.14 -10.97
C SER A 106 -1.23 -14.13 -10.02
N LYS A 107 -0.88 -12.98 -9.42
CA LYS A 107 0.17 -12.87 -8.40
C LYS A 107 -0.25 -13.41 -7.03
N LEU A 108 -1.56 -13.48 -6.74
CA LEU A 108 -2.08 -14.00 -5.46
C LEU A 108 -2.19 -15.53 -5.42
N ILE A 109 -2.34 -16.19 -6.56
CA ILE A 109 -2.54 -17.65 -6.66
C ILE A 109 -1.21 -18.42 -6.75
N ARG A 110 -0.08 -17.71 -6.88
CA ARG A 110 1.27 -18.29 -6.94
C ARG A 110 1.92 -18.42 -5.58
#